data_AF-X0TLM6-F1
#
_entry.id   AF-X0TLM6-F1
#
_cell.length_a   1.000
_cell.length_b   1.000
_cell.length_c   1.000
_cell.angle_alpha   90.00
_cell.angle_beta   90.00
_cell.angle_gamma   90.00
#
_symmetry.space_group_name_H-M   'P 1'
#
loop_
_entity.id
_entity.type
_entity.pdbx_description
1 polymer ?
#
loop_
_entity_poly.entity_id
_entity_poly.type
_entity_poly.pdbx_seq_one_letter_code
_entity_poly.pdbx_strand_id
1 'polypeptide(L)'
;MADELILESGSASESSNSYCDLTLAEVYYEERLHKSTWTDASDDTKEVALIWATKLLDRQIDWYGARYSETQALRYPRTGVQDLDGY
;
A
#
# COMPACT_ATOMS: atom_id res chain seq x y z
N MET A 1 -7.21 6.92 -18.22
CA MET A 1 -7.58 5.77 -17.38
C MET A 1 -6.40 5.54 -16.48
N ALA A 2 -6.58 5.60 -15.16
CA ALA A 2 -5.54 5.14 -14.23
C ALA A 2 -5.29 3.65 -14.48
N ASP A 3 -4.08 3.17 -14.18
CA ASP A 3 -3.85 1.73 -14.08
C ASP A 3 -4.73 1.17 -12.96
N GLU A 4 -5.30 -0.01 -13.16
CA GLU A 4 -6.13 -0.69 -12.16
C GLU A 4 -5.38 -0.83 -10.83
N LEU A 5 -6.07 -0.54 -9.70
CA LEU A 5 -5.52 -0.73 -8.37
C LEU A 5 -5.46 -2.23 -8.03
N ILE A 6 -4.27 -2.78 -7.89
CA ILE A 6 -4.04 -4.20 -7.59
C ILE A 6 -3.43 -4.30 -6.18
N LEU A 7 -4.24 -4.74 -5.23
CA LEU A 7 -3.86 -4.93 -3.84
C LEU A 7 -2.82 -6.04 -3.66
N GLU A 8 -1.79 -5.79 -2.85
CA GLU A 8 -0.95 -6.84 -2.26
C GLU A 8 -1.62 -7.40 -1.00
N SER A 9 -1.97 -8.68 -1.03
CA SER A 9 -2.72 -9.36 0.04
C SER A 9 -1.84 -10.22 0.97
N GLY A 10 -0.52 -10.11 0.84
CA GLY A 10 0.47 -10.97 1.50
C GLY A 10 0.87 -12.18 0.65
N SER A 11 0.34 -12.29 -0.57
CA SER A 11 0.66 -13.36 -1.53
C SER A 11 1.97 -13.13 -2.27
N ALA A 12 2.55 -11.94 -2.17
CA ALA A 12 3.78 -11.53 -2.86
C ALA A 12 3.62 -11.57 -4.39
N SER A 13 2.53 -10.99 -4.88
CA SER A 13 2.14 -11.01 -6.29
C SER A 13 3.10 -10.20 -7.16
N GLU A 14 3.28 -10.64 -8.42
CA GLU A 14 4.09 -9.94 -9.44
C GLU A 14 3.35 -8.77 -10.09
N SER A 15 2.04 -8.63 -9.84
CA SER A 15 1.20 -7.57 -10.43
C SER A 15 0.72 -6.52 -9.44
N SER A 16 0.92 -6.72 -8.14
CA SER A 16 0.43 -5.77 -7.14
C SER A 16 1.13 -4.42 -7.22
N ASN A 17 0.35 -3.35 -7.09
CA ASN A 17 0.82 -1.97 -7.20
C ASN A 17 0.39 -1.08 -6.02
N SER A 18 -0.35 -1.64 -5.06
CA SER A 18 -0.78 -0.95 -3.84
C SER A 18 -0.73 -1.83 -2.60
N TYR A 19 -0.41 -1.25 -1.45
CA TYR A 19 -0.50 -1.90 -0.14
C TYR A 19 -1.89 -1.83 0.51
N CYS A 20 -2.80 -1.05 -0.06
CA CYS A 20 -4.17 -0.94 0.42
C CYS A 20 -5.16 -0.78 -0.74
N ASP A 21 -6.39 -1.24 -0.54
CA ASP A 21 -7.49 -1.02 -1.47
C ASP A 21 -8.28 0.25 -1.09
N LEU A 22 -9.19 0.63 -1.98
CA LEU A 22 -10.03 1.80 -1.77
C LEU A 22 -10.93 1.64 -0.53
N THR A 23 -11.48 0.44 -0.30
CA THR A 23 -12.36 0.17 0.84
C THR A 23 -11.67 0.41 2.17
N LEU A 24 -10.44 -0.10 2.33
CA LEU A 24 -9.61 0.10 3.51
C LEU A 24 -9.25 1.58 3.69
N ALA A 25 -8.91 2.26 2.59
CA ALA A 25 -8.59 3.69 2.63
C ALA A 25 -9.79 4.53 3.06
N GLU A 26 -11.01 4.24 2.60
CA GLU A 26 -12.22 4.94 3.04
C GLU A 26 -12.45 4.78 4.55
N VAL A 27 -12.32 3.56 5.08
CA VAL A 27 -12.42 3.33 6.53
C VAL A 27 -11.37 4.11 7.30
N TYR A 28 -10.12 4.11 6.83
CA TYR A 28 -9.04 4.88 7.46
C TYR A 28 -9.32 6.39 7.47
N TYR A 29 -9.83 6.94 6.36
CA TYR A 29 -10.16 8.35 6.30
C TYR A 29 -11.39 8.70 7.13
N GLU A 30 -12.30 7.78 7.43
CA GLU A 30 -13.40 8.04 8.37
C GLU A 30 -12.92 8.44 9.78
N GLU A 31 -11.79 7.89 10.22
CA GLU A 31 -11.22 8.12 11.54
C GLU A 31 -10.20 9.27 11.58
N ARG A 32 -10.01 9.98 10.46
CA ARG A 32 -8.96 10.99 10.30
C ARG A 32 -9.50 12.42 10.17
N LEU A 33 -8.84 13.36 10.85
CA LEU A 33 -9.07 14.80 10.65
C LEU A 33 -8.49 15.31 9.31
N HIS A 34 -9.04 16.41 8.80
CA HIS A 34 -8.60 17.07 7.55
C HIS A 34 -8.73 16.18 6.30
N LYS A 35 -9.81 15.39 6.22
CA LYS A 35 -10.09 14.47 5.12
C LYS A 35 -10.83 15.06 3.92
N SER A 36 -11.19 16.36 3.93
CA SER A 36 -12.04 16.96 2.88
C SER A 36 -11.49 16.77 1.47
N THR A 37 -10.17 16.93 1.29
CA THR A 37 -9.52 16.69 0.00
C THR A 37 -9.66 15.24 -0.47
N TRP A 38 -9.67 14.29 0.45
CA TRP A 38 -9.92 12.88 0.13
C TRP A 38 -11.39 12.63 -0.19
N THR A 39 -12.31 13.08 0.67
CA THR A 39 -13.76 12.85 0.51
C THR A 39 -14.31 13.46 -0.77
N ASP A 40 -13.77 14.59 -1.21
CA ASP A 40 -14.22 15.31 -2.40
C ASP A 40 -13.57 14.78 -3.70
N ALA A 41 -12.58 13.90 -3.61
CA ALA A 41 -11.89 13.33 -4.76
C ALA A 41 -12.70 12.19 -5.41
N SER A 42 -12.54 12.01 -6.72
CA SER A 42 -13.06 10.84 -7.41
C SER A 42 -12.30 9.57 -7.03
N ASP A 43 -12.95 8.41 -7.19
CA ASP A 43 -12.31 7.11 -6.92
C ASP A 43 -11.05 6.91 -7.78
N ASP A 44 -11.08 7.22 -9.08
CA ASP A 44 -9.88 7.22 -9.94
C ASP A 44 -8.71 8.03 -9.34
N THR A 45 -9.00 9.20 -8.75
CA THR A 45 -7.96 10.05 -8.14
C THR A 45 -7.42 9.42 -6.87
N LYS A 46 -8.29 8.81 -6.06
CA LYS A 46 -7.92 8.09 -4.84
C LYS A 46 -7.06 6.88 -5.17
N GLU A 47 -7.43 6.08 -6.15
CA GLU A 47 -6.66 4.93 -6.62
C GLU A 47 -5.25 5.34 -7.07
N VAL A 48 -5.14 6.39 -7.89
CA VAL A 48 -3.83 6.96 -8.27
C VAL A 48 -3.03 7.41 -7.05
N ALA A 49 -3.67 8.03 -6.07
CA ALA A 49 -3.01 8.45 -4.84
C ALA A 49 -2.47 7.26 -4.01
N LEU A 50 -3.22 6.15 -3.94
CA LEU A 50 -2.79 4.94 -3.23
C LEU A 50 -1.60 4.27 -3.92
N ILE A 51 -1.63 4.16 -5.25
CA ILE A 51 -0.49 3.65 -6.04
C ILE A 51 0.73 4.56 -5.86
N TRP A 52 0.53 5.88 -5.86
CA TRP A 52 1.62 6.84 -5.66
C TRP A 52 2.21 6.75 -4.25
N ALA A 53 1.38 6.65 -3.22
CA ALA A 53 1.81 6.45 -1.84
C ALA A 53 2.63 5.16 -1.69
N THR A 54 2.18 4.06 -2.30
CA THR A 54 2.90 2.78 -2.34
C THR A 54 4.29 2.94 -2.97
N LYS A 55 4.41 3.66 -4.09
CA LYS A 55 5.71 3.96 -4.73
C LYS A 55 6.63 4.85 -3.89
N LEU A 56 6.07 5.69 -3.01
CA LEU A 56 6.87 6.48 -2.07
C LEU A 56 7.41 5.58 -0.97
N LEU A 57 6.55 4.75 -0.37
CA LEU A 57 6.94 3.76 0.64
C LEU A 57 8.06 2.83 0.14
N ASP A 58 7.92 2.30 -1.08
CA ASP A 58 8.92 1.41 -1.68
C ASP A 58 10.28 2.06 -1.93
N ARG A 59 10.31 3.38 -2.12
CA ARG A 59 11.53 4.14 -2.39
C ARG A 59 12.16 4.78 -1.17
N GLN A 60 11.37 5.13 -0.17
CA GLN A 60 11.79 5.96 0.95
C GLN A 60 11.98 5.18 2.24
N ILE A 61 11.38 3.99 2.36
CA ILE A 61 11.48 3.16 3.55
C ILE A 61 12.49 2.05 3.31
N ASP A 62 13.47 1.95 4.20
CA ASP A 62 14.34 0.79 4.31
C ASP A 62 13.62 -0.30 5.13
N TRP A 63 13.08 -1.27 4.42
CA TRP A 63 12.35 -2.37 5.02
C TRP A 63 13.30 -3.41 5.63
N TYR A 64 13.08 -3.75 6.90
CA TYR A 64 13.77 -4.85 7.58
C TYR A 64 13.37 -6.23 7.01
N GLY A 65 14.15 -7.26 7.36
CA GLY A 65 13.91 -8.63 6.93
C GLY A 65 14.32 -8.93 5.49
N ALA A 66 14.00 -10.14 5.02
CA ALA A 66 14.28 -10.58 3.65
C ALA A 66 13.03 -10.50 2.78
N ARG A 67 13.18 -10.33 1.46
CA ARG A 67 12.04 -10.43 0.54
C ARG A 67 11.34 -11.78 0.71
N TYR A 68 10.01 -11.78 0.65
CA TYR A 68 9.23 -13.01 0.76
C TYR A 68 9.34 -13.86 -0.50
N SER A 69 9.26 -13.23 -1.68
CA SER A 69 9.50 -13.85 -2.99
C SER A 69 10.48 -13.03 -3.82
N GLU A 70 11.23 -13.69 -4.70
CA GLU A 70 12.10 -13.01 -5.67
C GLU A 70 11.29 -12.24 -6.72
N THR A 71 10.10 -12.73 -7.07
CA THR A 71 9.30 -12.20 -8.17
C THR A 71 8.24 -11.19 -7.75
N GLN A 72 8.02 -10.99 -6.44
CA GLN A 72 7.04 -10.02 -5.96
C GLN A 72 7.28 -8.62 -6.55
N ALA A 73 6.21 -7.90 -6.89
CA ALA A 73 6.31 -6.57 -7.48
C ALA A 73 6.80 -5.54 -6.46
N LEU A 74 6.18 -5.53 -5.28
CA LEU A 74 6.40 -4.54 -4.23
C LEU A 74 7.55 -4.92 -3.29
N ARG A 75 8.00 -3.97 -2.46
CA ARG A 75 9.11 -4.23 -1.50
C ARG A 75 8.67 -5.10 -0.31
N TYR A 76 7.40 -5.04 0.06
CA TYR A 76 6.70 -5.90 1.02
C TYR A 76 5.74 -6.83 0.25
N PRO A 77 5.48 -8.08 0.67
CA PRO A 77 5.82 -8.72 1.95
C PRO A 77 7.28 -9.12 2.14
N ARG A 78 7.65 -9.34 3.40
CA ARG A 78 9.00 -9.73 3.85
C ARG A 78 8.92 -10.75 4.99
N THR A 79 9.99 -11.53 5.15
CA THR A 79 10.15 -12.52 6.22
C THR A 79 11.18 -12.09 7.26
N GLY A 80 11.03 -12.58 8.49
CA GLY A 80 11.95 -12.29 9.59
C GLY A 80 11.94 -10.83 10.04
N VAL A 81 10.82 -10.12 9.81
CA VAL A 81 10.59 -8.79 10.36
C VAL A 81 10.08 -8.96 11.78
N GLN A 82 10.70 -8.27 12.74
CA GLN A 82 10.23 -8.22 14.11
C GLN A 82 9.38 -6.98 14.32
N ASP A 83 8.29 -7.12 15.06
CA ASP A 83 7.52 -5.98 15.56
C ASP A 83 8.24 -5.25 16.71
N LEU A 84 7.60 -4.21 17.26
CA LEU A 84 8.14 -3.45 18.39
C LEU A 84 8.22 -4.27 19.68
N ASP A 85 7.42 -5.32 19.79
CA ASP A 85 7.37 -6.23 20.94
C ASP A 85 8.37 -7.39 20.80
N GLY A 86 9.00 -7.53 19.63
CA GLY A 86 10.07 -8.48 19.33
C GLY A 86 9.61 -9.80 18.71
N TYR A 87 8.37 -9.88 18.22
CA TYR A 87 7.81 -11.07 17.55
C TYR A 87 7.98 -11.04 16.04
#